data_AF-A0A956I7M8-F1
#
_entry.id   AF-A0A956I7M8-F1
#
_cell.length_a   1.000
_cell.length_b   1.000
_cell.length_c   1.000
_cell.angle_alpha   90.00
_cell.angle_beta   90.00
_cell.angle_gamma   90.00
#
_symmetry.space_group_name_H-M   'P 1'
#
loop_
_entity.id
_entity.type
_entity.pdbx_description
1 polymer ?
#
loop_
_entity_poly.entity_id
_entity_poly.type
_entity_poly.pdbx_seq_one_letter_code
_entity_poly.pdbx_strand_id
1 'polypeptide(L)' 'VAGNRQIGGFELPSTEGLPVTIAEESGETSTRRPRAADFVATICDLFGMRMGEDFFIPGGYGVIRGLCE' A
#
# COMPACT_ATOMS: atom_id res chain seq x y z
N VAL A 1 33.74 12.33 28.19
CA VAL A 1 33.69 12.35 26.72
C VAL A 1 32.30 11.92 26.30
N ALA A 2 31.47 12.84 25.81
CA ALA A 2 30.13 12.51 25.30
C ALA A 2 30.26 11.98 23.86
N GLY A 3 30.63 10.71 23.73
CA GLY A 3 30.61 10.00 22.46
C GLY A 3 29.17 9.65 22.09
N ASN A 4 28.75 10.03 20.88
CA ASN A 4 27.42 9.85 20.28
C ASN A 4 26.48 11.06 20.38
N ARG A 5 26.98 12.26 20.03
CA ARG A 5 26.12 13.36 19.60
C ARG A 5 26.03 13.36 18.09
N GLN A 6 24.86 13.04 17.53
CA GLN A 6 24.59 13.27 16.13
C GLN A 6 24.64 14.79 15.87
N ILE A 7 25.54 15.23 15.00
CA ILE A 7 25.62 16.62 14.52
C ILE A 7 25.02 16.63 13.12
N GLY A 8 23.81 17.18 12.99
CA GLY A 8 23.05 17.27 11.74
C GLY A 8 21.91 16.25 11.65
N GLY A 9 20.73 16.71 11.23
CA GLY A 9 19.58 15.85 10.97
C GLY A 9 19.77 15.16 9.62
N PHE A 10 20.12 13.88 9.61
CA PHE A 10 19.95 13.06 8.42
C PHE A 10 18.44 12.86 8.26
N GLU A 11 17.81 13.60 7.35
CA GLU A 11 16.43 13.31 6.97
C GLU A 11 16.40 11.95 6.28
N LEU A 12 15.87 10.96 6.99
CA LEU A 12 15.57 9.67 6.39
C LEU A 12 14.53 9.90 5.27
N PRO A 13 14.72 9.31 4.08
CA PRO A 13 13.68 9.30 3.07
C PRO A 13 12.37 8.77 3.66
N SER A 14 11.24 9.38 3.30
CA SER A 14 9.93 8.95 3.78
C SER A 14 9.74 7.45 3.54
N THR A 15 9.38 6.72 4.59
CA THR A 15 9.10 5.27 4.55
C THR A 15 7.66 4.97 4.13
N GLU A 16 6.87 5.99 3.80
CA GLU A 16 5.43 5.88 3.60
C GLU A 16 5.03 5.44 2.18
N GLY A 17 6.01 5.11 1.32
CA GLY A 17 5.79 4.71 -0.06
C GLY A 17 5.40 5.89 -0.98
N LEU A 18 5.46 5.63 -2.28
CA LEU A 18 5.01 6.58 -3.30
C LEU A 18 3.50 6.45 -3.52
N PRO A 19 2.78 7.55 -3.82
CA PRO A 19 1.41 7.47 -4.28
C PRO A 19 1.30 6.62 -5.55
N VAL A 20 0.34 5.69 -5.57
CA VAL A 20 0.03 4.84 -6.72
C VAL A 20 -1.46 4.94 -7.04
N THR A 21 -1.81 4.52 -8.25
CA THR A 21 -3.20 4.42 -8.68
C THR A 21 -3.85 3.19 -8.03
N ILE A 22 -4.95 3.41 -7.33
CA ILE A 22 -5.70 2.38 -6.61
C ILE A 22 -7.15 2.40 -7.10
N ALA A 23 -7.66 1.23 -7.50
CA ALA A 23 -9.08 1.02 -7.70
C ALA A 23 -9.71 0.65 -6.36
N GLU A 24 -10.52 1.56 -5.83
CA GLU A 24 -11.20 1.39 -4.55
C GLU A 24 -12.37 0.40 -4.68
N GLU A 25 -12.85 -0.14 -3.55
CA GLU A 25 -14.02 -1.02 -3.50
C GLU A 25 -15.30 -0.40 -4.10
N SER A 26 -15.42 0.94 -4.09
CA SER A 26 -16.53 1.66 -4.72
C SER A 26 -16.50 1.61 -6.26
N GLY A 27 -15.41 1.15 -6.86
CA GLY A 27 -15.14 1.22 -8.30
C GLY A 27 -14.50 2.54 -8.73
N GLU A 28 -14.38 3.52 -7.84
CA GLU A 28 -13.64 4.75 -8.12
C GLU A 28 -12.13 4.51 -8.12
N THR A 29 -11.40 5.34 -8.85
CA THR A 29 -9.93 5.30 -8.84
C THR A 29 -9.39 6.48 -8.04
N SER A 30 -8.45 6.22 -7.15
CA SER A 30 -7.76 7.24 -6.36
C SER A 30 -6.25 7.16 -6.58
N THR A 31 -5.54 8.26 -6.31
CA THR A 31 -4.06 8.27 -6.26
C THR A 31 -3.64 8.59 -4.84
N ARG A 32 -3.16 7.57 -4.13
CA ARG A 32 -2.73 7.68 -2.74
C ARG A 32 -1.64 6.65 -2.44
N ARG A 33 -0.99 6.80 -1.29
CA ARG A 33 -0.04 5.78 -0.81
C ARG A 33 -0.79 4.47 -0.53
N PRO A 34 -0.23 3.32 -0.93
CA PRO A 34 -0.85 2.03 -0.68
C PRO A 34 -0.71 1.66 0.81
N ARG A 35 -1.77 1.06 1.34
CA ARG A 35 -1.78 0.41 2.65
C ARG A 35 -1.45 -1.07 2.46
N ALA A 36 -1.05 -1.74 3.54
CA ALA A 36 -0.82 -3.19 3.51
C ALA A 36 -2.04 -3.97 2.99
N ALA A 37 -3.25 -3.53 3.35
CA ALA A 37 -4.51 -4.08 2.84
C ALA A 37 -4.62 -4.02 1.32
N ASP A 38 -4.21 -2.91 0.70
CA ASP A 38 -4.29 -2.74 -0.75
C ASP A 38 -3.30 -3.68 -1.47
N PHE A 39 -2.11 -3.86 -0.88
CA PHE A 39 -1.11 -4.78 -1.40
C PHE A 39 -1.57 -6.25 -1.34
N VAL A 40 -2.11 -6.68 -0.19
CA VAL A 40 -2.65 -8.04 -0.02
C VAL A 40 -3.83 -8.26 -0.97
N ALA A 41 -4.75 -7.30 -1.08
CA ALA A 41 -5.88 -7.39 -2.00
C ALA A 41 -5.42 -7.51 -3.46
N THR A 42 -4.37 -6.78 -3.84
CA THR A 42 -3.79 -6.88 -5.18
C THR A 42 -3.24 -8.27 -5.46
N ILE A 43 -2.54 -8.89 -4.50
CA ILE A 43 -2.07 -10.27 -4.65
C ILE A 43 -3.26 -11.22 -4.83
N CYS A 44 -4.30 -11.11 -3.99
CA CYS A 44 -5.50 -11.93 -4.12
C CYS A 44 -6.19 -11.78 -5.49
N ASP A 45 -6.31 -10.55 -6.01
CA ASP A 45 -6.84 -10.26 -7.35
C ASP A 45 -6.03 -10.95 -8.45
N LEU A 46 -4.69 -10.89 -8.35
CA LEU A 46 -3.78 -11.55 -9.31
C LEU A 46 -3.91 -13.08 -9.32
N PHE A 47 -4.24 -13.68 -8.17
CA PHE A 47 -4.52 -15.11 -8.07
C PHE A 47 -5.97 -15.49 -8.44
N GLY A 48 -6.80 -14.52 -8.83
CA GLY A 48 -8.21 -14.75 -9.18
C GLY A 48 -9.10 -15.08 -7.98
N MET A 49 -8.66 -14.74 -6.76
CA MET A 49 -9.43 -14.96 -5.53
C MET A 49 -10.56 -13.92 -5.44
N ARG A 50 -11.71 -14.34 -4.92
CA ARG A 50 -12.91 -13.50 -4.80
C ARG A 50 -13.12 -13.07 -3.35
N MET A 51 -13.33 -11.78 -3.12
CA MET A 51 -13.64 -11.23 -1.79
C MET A 51 -14.98 -11.76 -1.28
N GLY A 52 -15.05 -12.13 0.00
CA GLY A 52 -16.20 -12.79 0.62
C GLY A 52 -16.35 -14.27 0.26
N GLU A 53 -15.76 -14.65 -0.88
CA GLU A 53 -15.43 -15.97 -1.39
C GLU A 53 -14.34 -16.72 -0.61
N ASP A 54 -13.13 -16.31 -0.98
CA ASP A 54 -11.86 -16.96 -0.70
C ASP A 54 -11.07 -16.20 0.39
N PHE A 55 -11.39 -14.92 0.61
CA PHE A 55 -10.73 -14.09 1.62
C PHE A 55 -11.60 -12.92 2.12
N PHE A 56 -11.19 -12.33 3.23
CA PHE A 56 -11.83 -11.16 3.84
C PHE A 56 -10.77 -10.21 4.45
N ILE A 57 -10.77 -8.93 4.05
CA ILE A 57 -9.88 -7.89 4.58
C ILE A 57 -10.72 -6.82 5.30
N PRO A 58 -10.61 -6.68 6.63
CA PRO A 58 -11.35 -5.67 7.38
C PRO A 58 -10.77 -4.26 7.17
N GLY A 59 -11.63 -3.23 7.27
CA GLY A 59 -11.20 -1.83 7.19
C GLY A 59 -11.05 -1.26 5.77
N GLY A 60 -11.52 -2.03 4.80
CA GLY A 60 -11.55 -1.67 3.39
C GLY A 60 -10.18 -1.67 2.72
N TYR A 61 -10.19 -1.89 1.41
CA TYR A 61 -9.00 -2.04 0.58
C TYR A 61 -9.27 -1.46 -0.82
N GLY A 62 -8.21 -1.34 -1.59
CA GLY A 62 -8.30 -1.17 -3.04
C GLY A 62 -7.25 -2.03 -3.72
N VAL A 63 -7.33 -2.12 -5.04
CA VAL A 63 -6.38 -2.89 -5.86
C VAL A 63 -5.45 -1.92 -6.57
N ILE A 64 -4.14 -2.14 -6.43
CA ILE A 64 -3.11 -1.34 -7.09
C ILE A 64 -3.15 -1.66 -8.59
N ARG A 65 -3.25 -0.63 -9.43
CA ARG A 65 -3.30 -0.77 -10.90
C ARG A 65 -1.92 -0.54 -11.53
N GLY A 66 -1.70 -1.13 -12.71
CA GLY A 66 -0.47 -0.98 -13.49
C GLY A 66 0.72 -1.86 -13.05
N LEU A 67 0.49 -2.86 -12.18
CA LEU A 67 1.56 -3.79 -11.74
C LEU A 67 1.78 -4.98 -12.69
N CYS A 68 0.79 -5.33 -13.52
CA CYS A 68 0.85 -6.51 -14.40
C CYS A 68 0.54 -6.17 -15.86
N GLU A 69 0.71 -4.91 -16.27
CA GLU A 69 0.72 -4.51 -17.68
C GLU A 69 2.04 -4.87 -18.37
#